data_AF-A0A506YC79-F1
#
_entry.id   AF-A0A506YC79-F1
#
_cell.length_a   1.000
_cell.length_b   1.000
_cell.length_c   1.000
_cell.angle_alpha   90.00
_cell.angle_beta   90.00
_cell.angle_gamma   90.00
#
_symmetry.space_group_name_H-M   'P 1'
#
loop_
_entity.id
_entity.type
_entity.pdbx_description
1 polymer ?
#
loop_
_entity_poly.entity_id
_entity_poly.type
_entity_poly.pdbx_seq_one_letter_code
_entity_poly.pdbx_strand_id
1 'polypeptide(L)'
;MARRNLGDLVGNLPTREPASATPVEPAEVAPEAPGEVASEAAEGKPKKATAKPAKSSPTAPDSVAYYATLIRKDTRLREDQIERLTILARRLNRAKTEGPRITENTIIRIGVDLALDQYERDQPGSTGSKRIWA
;
A
#
# COMPACT_ATOMS: atom_id res chain seq x y z
N MET A 1 -12.68 28.07 -27.44
CA MET A 1 -12.60 28.14 -25.96
C MET A 1 -11.22 27.67 -25.54
N ALA A 2 -10.47 28.50 -24.81
CA ALA A 2 -9.08 28.25 -24.46
C ALA A 2 -8.95 27.12 -23.41
N ARG A 3 -8.10 26.13 -23.69
CA ARG A 3 -7.78 25.03 -22.77
C ARG A 3 -6.83 25.56 -21.69
N ARG A 4 -7.24 25.52 -20.43
CA ARG A 4 -6.36 25.82 -19.29
C ARG A 4 -5.34 24.69 -19.16
N ASN A 5 -4.06 25.03 -19.17
CA ASN A 5 -2.98 24.07 -19.01
C ASN A 5 -2.82 23.71 -17.53
N LEU A 6 -2.50 22.46 -17.26
CA LEU A 6 -2.37 21.89 -15.90
C LEU A 6 -1.39 22.67 -15.00
N GLY A 7 -0.45 23.41 -15.60
CA GLY A 7 0.50 24.28 -14.89
C GLY A 7 -0.16 25.41 -14.08
N ASP A 8 -1.34 25.88 -14.49
CA ASP A 8 -2.04 26.97 -13.80
C ASP A 8 -2.71 26.51 -12.49
N LEU A 9 -2.88 25.19 -12.29
CA LEU A 9 -3.49 24.62 -11.09
C LEU A 9 -2.46 24.23 -10.02
N VAL A 10 -1.17 24.28 -10.34
CA VAL A 10 -0.07 23.88 -9.43
C VAL A 10 0.71 25.09 -8.91
N GLY A 11 0.34 26.31 -9.32
CA GLY A 11 0.96 27.55 -8.88
C GLY A 11 0.68 27.88 -7.41
N ASN A 12 1.67 27.57 -6.56
CA ASN A 12 2.19 28.41 -5.47
C ASN A 12 2.39 27.64 -4.15
N LEU A 13 3.23 26.59 -4.17
CA LEU A 13 3.87 26.09 -2.96
C LEU A 13 5.19 26.86 -2.79
N PRO A 14 5.44 27.52 -1.63
CA PRO A 14 6.73 28.16 -1.39
C PRO A 14 7.83 27.11 -1.46
N THR A 15 8.82 27.36 -2.31
CA THR A 15 10.09 26.64 -2.36
C THR A 15 10.69 26.60 -0.96
N ARG A 16 10.61 25.45 -0.29
CA ARG A 16 11.32 25.23 0.97
C ARG A 16 12.80 25.14 0.62
N GLU A 17 13.53 26.22 0.89
CA GLU A 17 14.99 26.26 0.87
C GLU A 17 15.55 25.12 1.72
N PRO A 18 16.49 24.31 1.20
CA PRO A 18 17.17 23.32 2.03
C PRO A 18 18.07 24.06 3.01
N ALA A 19 17.75 23.92 4.30
CA ALA A 19 18.60 24.38 5.38
C ALA A 19 20.00 23.76 5.26
N SER A 20 20.98 24.67 5.27
CA SER A 20 22.42 24.50 5.29
C SER A 20 22.92 23.19 5.93
N ALA A 21 23.72 22.46 5.16
CA ALA A 21 24.57 21.40 5.64
C ALA A 21 25.73 21.98 6.46
N THR A 22 25.91 21.52 7.69
CA THR A 22 27.19 21.62 8.40
C THR A 22 28.00 20.36 8.09
N PRO A 23 29.19 20.48 7.45
CA PRO A 23 30.11 19.36 7.30
C PRO A 23 30.75 19.03 8.66
N VAL A 24 30.65 17.77 9.07
CA VAL A 24 31.53 17.21 10.11
C VAL A 24 32.53 16.33 9.37
N GLU A 25 33.77 16.83 9.24
CA GLU A 25 34.90 16.05 8.74
C GLU A 25 35.41 15.05 9.81
N PRO A 26 36.05 13.95 9.38
CA PRO A 26 36.30 12.76 10.18
C PRO A 26 37.64 12.82 10.92
N ALA A 27 37.66 12.32 12.16
CA ALA A 27 38.92 12.00 12.85
C ALA A 27 39.10 10.47 12.85
N GLU A 28 39.96 10.00 11.96
CA GLU A 28 40.48 8.65 11.89
C GLU A 28 41.82 8.60 12.63
N VAL A 29 41.92 7.79 13.69
CA VAL A 29 43.20 7.20 14.17
C VAL A 29 42.91 5.78 14.68
N ALA A 30 43.43 4.79 13.95
CA ALA A 30 43.49 3.36 14.27
C ALA A 30 44.71 3.04 15.18
N PRO A 31 45.11 1.77 15.42
CA PRO A 31 44.42 0.61 16.01
C PRO A 31 45.19 0.03 17.23
N GLU A 32 44.55 -0.73 18.13
CA GLU A 32 45.27 -1.71 18.97
C GLU A 32 44.40 -2.94 19.24
N ALA A 33 45.04 -4.11 19.19
CA ALA A 33 44.45 -5.42 18.99
C ALA A 33 44.27 -6.21 20.32
N PRO A 34 44.05 -7.54 20.32
CA PRO A 34 42.88 -8.19 20.90
C PRO A 34 43.14 -8.84 22.28
N GLY A 35 42.13 -8.80 23.14
CA GLY A 35 42.14 -9.47 24.44
C GLY A 35 40.87 -10.28 24.65
N GLU A 36 40.97 -11.57 24.37
CA GLU A 36 40.05 -12.64 24.73
C GLU A 36 39.95 -12.77 26.26
N VAL A 37 38.75 -12.89 26.85
CA VAL A 37 38.37 -14.00 27.74
C VAL A 37 36.94 -13.88 28.31
N ALA A 38 36.25 -15.03 28.23
CA ALA A 38 35.33 -15.59 29.22
C ALA A 38 33.93 -14.97 29.44
N SER A 39 32.98 -15.47 28.64
CA SER A 39 31.79 -16.23 29.07
C SER A 39 31.47 -16.27 30.58
N GLU A 40 30.29 -15.76 30.97
CA GLU A 40 29.46 -16.44 31.96
C GLU A 40 27.98 -16.31 31.61
N ALA A 41 27.31 -17.45 31.72
CA ALA A 41 25.97 -17.73 31.29
C ALA A 41 24.90 -17.13 32.22
N ALA A 42 23.79 -16.71 31.64
CA ALA A 42 22.49 -16.72 32.33
C ALA A 42 21.46 -17.39 31.43
N GLU A 43 21.31 -18.69 31.66
CA GLU A 43 20.24 -19.55 31.16
C GLU A 43 18.86 -19.07 31.62
N GLY A 44 17.86 -19.10 30.73
CA GLY A 44 16.48 -18.71 31.05
C GLY A 44 15.44 -19.16 30.02
N LYS A 45 15.29 -20.48 29.87
CA LYS A 45 14.20 -21.35 29.34
C LYS A 45 12.98 -20.82 28.52
N PRO A 46 12.33 -21.72 27.73
CA PRO A 46 11.70 -21.37 26.46
C PRO A 46 10.16 -21.46 26.39
N LYS A 47 9.63 -21.01 25.24
CA LYS A 47 8.32 -21.29 24.60
C LYS A 47 7.04 -20.70 25.21
N LYS A 48 6.44 -19.78 24.44
CA LYS A 48 4.99 -19.85 24.13
C LYS A 48 4.80 -19.61 22.63
N ALA A 49 4.82 -20.71 21.87
CA ALA A 49 4.28 -20.72 20.52
C ALA A 49 2.77 -20.50 20.64
N THR A 50 2.31 -19.29 20.33
CA THR A 50 0.89 -19.05 20.11
C THR A 50 0.53 -19.65 18.76
N ALA A 51 -0.06 -20.85 18.82
CA ALA A 51 -0.67 -21.49 17.66
C ALA A 51 -1.71 -20.53 17.07
N LYS A 52 -1.39 -19.99 15.90
CA LYS A 52 -2.34 -19.25 15.07
C LYS A 52 -3.43 -20.25 14.64
N PRO A 53 -4.73 -20.02 14.92
CA PRO A 53 -5.75 -20.92 14.42
C PRO A 53 -5.77 -20.80 12.90
N ALA A 54 -5.39 -21.88 12.23
CA ALA A 54 -5.59 -22.05 10.80
C ALA A 54 -7.10 -21.98 10.56
N LYS A 55 -7.57 -20.87 9.98
CA LYS A 55 -8.94 -20.78 9.48
C LYS A 55 -9.03 -21.71 8.28
N SER A 56 -9.58 -22.90 8.50
CA SER A 56 -10.05 -23.78 7.44
C SER A 56 -11.20 -23.08 6.71
N SER A 57 -10.92 -22.64 5.48
CA SER A 57 -11.97 -22.30 4.52
C SER A 57 -12.66 -23.59 4.06
N PRO A 58 -13.99 -23.59 3.87
CA PRO A 58 -14.69 -24.77 3.36
C PRO A 58 -14.23 -25.05 1.92
N THR A 59 -13.76 -26.28 1.71
CA THR A 59 -13.36 -26.82 0.41
C THR A 59 -14.57 -26.93 -0.52
N ALA A 60 -14.67 -26.02 -1.48
CA ALA A 60 -15.37 -26.25 -2.75
C ALA A 60 -14.31 -26.64 -3.81
N PRO A 61 -14.64 -27.53 -4.76
CA PRO A 61 -13.67 -28.06 -5.71
C PRO A 61 -13.22 -26.98 -6.71
N ASP A 62 -11.91 -26.95 -6.97
CA ASP A 62 -11.22 -26.36 -8.14
C ASP A 62 -11.43 -24.89 -8.53
N SER A 63 -12.02 -24.03 -7.68
CA SER A 63 -11.99 -22.59 -7.96
C SER A 63 -10.63 -22.00 -7.56
N VAL A 64 -9.83 -21.58 -8.56
CA VAL A 64 -8.62 -20.79 -8.32
C VAL A 64 -9.00 -19.59 -7.45
N ALA A 65 -8.31 -19.42 -6.33
CA ALA A 65 -8.61 -18.31 -5.42
C ALA A 65 -8.47 -16.98 -6.18
N TYR A 66 -9.44 -16.07 -6.01
CA TYR A 66 -9.49 -14.83 -6.78
C TYR A 66 -8.16 -14.05 -6.78
N TYR A 67 -7.44 -14.01 -5.65
CA TYR A 67 -6.15 -13.32 -5.61
C TYR A 67 -5.08 -13.92 -6.53
N ALA A 68 -5.15 -15.22 -6.86
CA ALA A 68 -4.20 -15.90 -7.71
C ALA A 68 -4.40 -15.58 -9.20
N THR A 69 -5.54 -14.99 -9.58
CA THR A 69 -5.77 -14.48 -10.94
C THR A 69 -5.25 -13.06 -11.13
N LEU A 70 -4.76 -12.41 -10.07
CA LEU A 70 -4.30 -11.02 -10.10
C LEU A 70 -2.78 -10.92 -10.15
N ILE A 71 -2.30 -9.93 -10.90
CA ILE A 71 -0.88 -9.57 -10.96
C ILE A 71 -0.56 -8.57 -9.85
N ARG A 72 0.59 -8.76 -9.20
CA ARG A 72 1.06 -7.86 -8.15
C ARG A 72 1.58 -6.55 -8.76
N LYS A 73 1.12 -5.42 -8.23
CA LYS A 73 1.65 -4.08 -8.49
C LYS A 73 1.81 -3.34 -7.17
N ASP A 74 2.89 -2.56 -7.05
CA ASP A 74 3.10 -1.70 -5.88
C ASP A 74 2.56 -0.28 -6.17
N THR A 75 1.83 0.27 -5.20
CA THR A 75 1.18 1.59 -5.28
C THR A 75 1.62 2.44 -4.10
N ARG A 76 2.16 3.64 -4.36
CA ARG A 76 2.45 4.63 -3.32
C ARG A 76 1.26 5.56 -3.15
N LEU A 77 0.79 5.69 -1.92
CA LEU A 77 -0.35 6.54 -1.55
C LEU A 77 0.09 7.56 -0.49
N ARG A 78 -0.57 8.72 -0.48
CA ARG A 78 -0.42 9.69 0.59
C ARG A 78 -1.09 9.22 1.86
N GLU A 79 -0.67 9.76 3.01
CA GLU A 79 -1.21 9.41 4.32
C GLU A 79 -2.72 9.65 4.43
N ASP A 80 -3.19 10.80 3.93
CA ASP A 80 -4.62 11.15 3.90
C ASP A 80 -5.45 10.16 3.08
N GLN A 81 -4.88 9.64 2.00
CA GLN A 81 -5.53 8.64 1.15
C GLN A 81 -5.64 7.29 1.87
N ILE A 82 -4.61 6.88 2.62
CA ILE A 82 -4.61 5.64 3.40
C ILE A 82 -5.68 5.69 4.49
N GLU A 83 -5.76 6.82 5.22
CA GLU A 83 -6.77 7.01 6.26
C GLU A 83 -8.19 6.95 5.67
N ARG A 84 -8.43 7.66 4.57
CA ARG A 84 -9.74 7.66 3.88
C ARG A 84 -10.12 6.27 3.37
N LEU A 85 -9.18 5.51 2.80
CA LEU A 85 -9.42 4.13 2.36
C LEU A 85 -9.79 3.23 3.55
N THR A 86 -9.12 3.39 4.68
CA THR A 86 -9.40 2.63 5.91
C THR A 86 -10.81 2.90 6.42
N ILE A 87 -11.20 4.17 6.52
CA ILE A 87 -12.55 4.57 6.95
C ILE A 87 -13.61 4.03 5.98
N LEU A 88 -13.36 4.17 4.67
CA LEU A 88 -14.28 3.72 3.64
C LEU A 88 -14.45 2.20 3.67
N ALA A 89 -13.37 1.43 3.80
CA ALA A 89 -13.42 -0.02 3.94
C ALA A 89 -14.23 -0.44 5.17
N ARG A 90 -14.02 0.19 6.33
CA ARG A 90 -14.81 -0.08 7.54
C ARG A 90 -16.28 0.23 7.33
N ARG A 91 -16.60 1.39 6.73
CA ARG A 91 -17.98 1.79 6.45
C ARG A 91 -18.68 0.80 5.52
N LEU A 92 -18.03 0.41 4.43
CA LEU A 92 -18.58 -0.54 3.46
C LEU A 92 -18.79 -1.93 4.07
N ASN A 93 -17.82 -2.45 4.83
CA ASN A 93 -17.99 -3.75 5.48
C ASN A 93 -19.10 -3.75 6.54
N ARG A 94 -19.35 -2.63 7.23
CA ARG A 94 -20.47 -2.51 8.18
C ARG A 94 -21.83 -2.43 7.50
N ALA A 95 -21.89 -1.77 6.34
CA ALA A 95 -23.12 -1.62 5.57
C ALA A 95 -23.48 -2.89 4.78
N LYS A 96 -22.51 -3.77 4.55
CA LYS A 96 -22.67 -4.96 3.72
C LYS A 96 -23.25 -6.12 4.54
N THR A 97 -24.33 -6.71 4.04
CA THR A 97 -24.99 -7.86 4.68
C THR A 97 -24.24 -9.17 4.43
N GLU A 98 -23.75 -9.41 3.21
CA GLU A 98 -23.17 -10.71 2.80
C GLU A 98 -21.97 -10.59 1.84
N GLY A 99 -21.23 -11.69 1.63
CA GLY A 99 -20.16 -11.81 0.63
C GLY A 99 -18.72 -11.65 1.14
N PRO A 100 -17.73 -11.49 0.25
CA PRO A 100 -16.31 -11.37 0.60
C PRO A 100 -15.94 -10.07 1.33
N ARG A 101 -14.95 -10.11 2.23
CA ARG A 101 -14.47 -8.92 2.95
C ARG A 101 -13.92 -7.87 1.99
N ILE A 102 -14.37 -6.63 2.13
CA ILE A 102 -13.88 -5.50 1.35
C ILE A 102 -12.61 -4.96 2.02
N THR A 103 -11.51 -4.89 1.27
CA THR A 103 -10.21 -4.37 1.75
C THR A 103 -9.83 -3.09 1.01
N GLU A 104 -8.80 -2.37 1.47
CA GLU A 104 -8.28 -1.20 0.74
C GLU A 104 -7.89 -1.59 -0.68
N ASN A 105 -7.25 -2.75 -0.86
CA ASN A 105 -6.89 -3.25 -2.19
C ASN A 105 -8.10 -3.52 -3.11
N THR A 106 -9.26 -3.87 -2.53
CA THR A 106 -10.49 -4.02 -3.32
C THR A 106 -11.01 -2.67 -3.78
N ILE A 107 -10.97 -1.67 -2.90
CA ILE A 107 -11.37 -0.30 -3.25
C ILE A 107 -10.42 0.31 -4.30
N ILE A 108 -9.11 0.08 -4.17
CA ILE A 108 -8.11 0.56 -5.13
C ILE A 108 -8.39 0.00 -6.52
N ARG A 109 -8.65 -1.31 -6.65
CA ARG A 109 -8.97 -1.95 -7.94
C ARG A 109 -10.21 -1.33 -8.59
N ILE A 110 -11.30 -1.21 -7.83
CA ILE A 110 -12.54 -0.58 -8.31
C ILE A 110 -12.30 0.88 -8.70
N GLY A 111 -11.54 1.62 -7.90
CA GLY A 111 -11.19 3.02 -8.20
C GLY A 111 -10.40 3.16 -9.50
N VAL A 112 -9.49 2.21 -9.79
CA VAL A 112 -8.75 2.15 -11.06
C VAL A 112 -9.70 1.87 -12.22
N ASP A 113 -10.59 0.87 -12.09
CA ASP A 113 -11.56 0.54 -13.14
C ASP A 113 -12.46 1.75 -13.45
N LEU A 114 -12.99 2.41 -12.42
CA LEU A 114 -13.83 3.61 -12.58
C LEU A 114 -13.06 4.76 -13.23
N ALA A 115 -11.78 4.95 -12.90
CA ALA A 115 -10.95 5.98 -13.49
C ALA A 115 -10.65 5.70 -14.98
N LEU A 116 -10.38 4.44 -15.34
CA LEU A 116 -10.18 4.01 -16.73
C LEU A 116 -11.46 4.14 -17.54
N ASP A 117 -12.60 3.67 -17.00
CA ASP A 117 -13.92 3.80 -17.63
C ASP A 117 -14.29 5.26 -17.88
N GLN A 118 -14.01 6.14 -16.91
CA GLN A 118 -14.25 7.57 -17.05
C GLN A 118 -13.35 8.16 -18.15
N TYR A 119 -12.06 7.84 -18.13
CA TYR A 119 -11.11 8.31 -19.13
C TYR A 119 -11.53 7.88 -20.54
N GLU A 120 -11.95 6.64 -20.73
CA GLU A 120 -12.42 6.12 -22.02
C GLU A 120 -13.71 6.80 -22.48
N ARG A 121 -14.66 7.06 -21.57
CA ARG A 121 -15.91 7.76 -21.89
C ARG A 121 -15.67 9.18 -22.39
N ASP A 122 -14.67 9.85 -21.83
CA ASP A 122 -14.37 11.25 -22.15
C ASP A 122 -13.57 11.38 -23.46
N GLN A 123 -13.15 10.27 -24.10
CA GLN A 123 -12.49 10.31 -25.40
C GLN A 123 -13.50 10.49 -26.55
N PRO A 124 -13.23 11.41 -27.50
CA PRO A 124 -14.07 11.58 -28.68
C PRO A 124 -14.04 10.31 -29.55
N GLY A 125 -15.21 9.68 -29.75
CA GLY A 125 -15.37 8.46 -30.55
C GLY A 125 -15.51 7.15 -29.76
N SER A 126 -15.49 7.21 -28.42
CA SER A 126 -15.65 6.01 -27.57
C SER A 126 -17.05 5.42 -27.66
N THR A 127 -17.15 4.19 -28.16
CA THR A 127 -18.42 3.43 -28.26
C THR A 127 -18.56 2.53 -27.03
N GLY A 128 -19.18 3.07 -25.96
CA GLY A 128 -19.73 2.34 -24.81
C GLY A 128 -18.87 1.24 -24.16
N SER A 129 -18.13 1.60 -23.08
CA SER A 129 -17.38 0.63 -22.26
C SER A 129 -18.29 -0.47 -21.70
N LYS A 130 -17.88 -1.73 -21.94
CA LYS A 130 -18.59 -2.95 -21.54
C LYS A 130 -18.19 -3.28 -20.11
N ARG A 131 -19.07 -2.96 -19.13
CA ARG A 131 -18.83 -3.26 -17.71
C ARG A 131 -18.58 -4.76 -17.50
N ILE A 132 -17.37 -5.12 -17.10
CA ILE A 132 -16.97 -6.50 -16.78
C ILE A 132 -17.22 -6.72 -15.28
N TRP A 133 -18.46 -7.00 -14.91
CA TRP A 133 -18.80 -7.45 -13.55
C TRP A 133 -19.73 -8.65 -13.68
N ALA A 134 -19.16 -9.85 -13.53
CA ALA A 134 -19.86 -11.13 -13.37
C ALA A 134 -19.16 -11.92 -12.26
#